data_AF-A0A940VZW9-F1
#
_entry.id   AF-A0A940VZW9-F1
#
_cell.length_a   1.000
_cell.length_b   1.000
_cell.length_c   1.000
_cell.angle_alpha   90.00
_cell.angle_beta   90.00
_cell.angle_gamma   90.00
#
_symmetry.space_group_name_H-M   'P 1'
#
loop_
_entity.id
_entity.type
_entity.pdbx_description
1 polymer ?
#
loop_
_entity_poly.entity_id
_entity_poly.type
_entity_poly.pdbx_seq_one_letter_code
_entity_poly.pdbx_strand_id
1 'polypeptide(L)'
;MNGGAVPAHSIRRSAAFVGVALLFGLLLFPARGLPTEEFARRTGKECVACHADPAGGGELTTEGSVFRKGIETGERVLPRTGGKGVVRFVAGFLHMFTAVFWFGTILYVHLLLKPAYAAKGLPRGELMVGWGSIIMIALTGGILTAYRVPSFDVLLRTRFGILLMIKVALYLVMVATAVIVTFVVGPRLKQRRQAVDQGKKDLTPDELSQFDGKEGRPAYFAYSAKIYDATGRRLWKGGNHVGKHLAGFDLTDALKLAPHGEDKVVSLPVAGRLIGTGTPRERPLHEKGFYFMAYLNLFLVLGILLVISLWRWW
;
A
#
# COMPACT_ATOMS: atom_id res chain seq x y z
N MET A 1 -0.28 -0.17 56.93
CA MET A 1 0.61 0.54 56.00
C MET A 1 0.92 -0.41 54.85
N ASN A 2 0.18 -0.29 53.74
CA ASN A 2 0.30 -1.22 52.60
C ASN A 2 1.42 -0.75 51.65
N GLY A 3 2.55 -1.46 51.68
CA GLY A 3 3.60 -1.34 50.66
C GLY A 3 3.20 -2.11 49.40
N GLY A 4 2.62 -1.41 48.43
CA GLY A 4 2.31 -1.96 47.12
C GLY A 4 3.58 -2.12 46.28
N ALA A 5 4.01 -3.37 46.06
CA ALA A 5 5.07 -3.67 45.10
C ALA A 5 4.59 -3.37 43.67
N VAL A 6 5.33 -2.51 42.97
CA VAL A 6 5.08 -2.18 41.56
C VAL A 6 5.45 -3.39 40.69
N PRO A 7 4.55 -3.90 39.83
CA PRO A 7 4.84 -5.10 39.03
C PRO A 7 5.92 -4.82 37.98
N ALA A 8 6.94 -5.69 37.93
CA ALA A 8 8.12 -5.62 37.06
C ALA A 8 7.80 -5.46 35.55
N HIS A 9 6.57 -5.82 35.14
CA HIS A 9 6.10 -5.68 33.77
C HIS A 9 5.84 -4.21 33.35
N SER A 10 5.62 -3.30 34.31
CA SER A 10 5.46 -1.86 34.05
C SER A 10 6.81 -1.18 33.77
N ILE A 11 7.86 -1.59 34.48
CA ILE A 11 9.23 -1.05 34.35
C ILE A 11 9.82 -1.38 32.97
N ARG A 12 9.60 -2.61 32.46
CA ARG A 12 10.06 -3.01 31.12
C ARG A 12 9.39 -2.21 29.99
N ARG A 13 8.11 -1.86 30.12
CA ARG A 13 7.38 -1.06 29.12
C ARG A 13 7.86 0.39 29.12
N SER A 14 8.07 0.98 30.29
CA SER A 14 8.62 2.34 30.42
C SER A 14 10.06 2.43 29.92
N ALA A 15 10.91 1.43 30.19
CA ALA A 15 12.28 1.38 29.68
C ALA A 15 12.32 1.24 28.14
N ALA A 16 11.42 0.44 27.54
CA ALA A 16 11.29 0.35 26.09
C ALA A 16 10.81 1.67 25.47
N PHE A 17 9.87 2.36 26.12
CA PHE A 17 9.34 3.65 25.65
C PHE A 17 10.38 4.77 25.74
N VAL A 18 11.16 4.81 26.83
CA VAL A 18 12.29 5.73 27.00
C VAL A 18 13.41 5.42 26.01
N GLY A 19 13.70 4.13 25.77
CA GLY A 19 14.68 3.71 24.76
C GLY A 19 14.29 4.11 23.34
N VAL A 20 13.01 3.94 22.97
CA VAL A 20 12.49 4.38 21.66
C VAL A 20 12.47 5.91 21.56
N ALA A 21 12.10 6.62 22.63
CA ALA A 21 12.12 8.08 22.66
C ALA A 21 13.54 8.66 22.58
N LEU A 22 14.53 8.02 23.20
CA LEU A 22 15.94 8.39 23.08
C LEU A 22 16.49 8.11 21.69
N LEU A 23 16.13 6.97 21.08
CA LEU A 23 16.49 6.64 19.70
C LEU A 23 15.87 7.63 18.71
N PHE A 24 14.61 8.03 18.93
CA PHE A 24 13.91 9.03 18.14
C PHE A 24 14.50 10.44 18.33
N GLY A 25 14.89 10.79 19.57
CA GLY A 25 15.63 12.01 19.87
C GLY A 25 16.97 12.08 19.13
N LEU A 26 17.75 10.99 19.15
CA LEU A 26 19.01 10.88 18.39
C LEU A 26 18.81 10.97 16.87
N LEU A 27 17.67 10.55 16.34
CA LEU A 27 17.31 10.67 14.92
C LEU A 27 16.81 12.09 14.53
N LEU A 28 16.33 12.88 15.48
CA LEU A 28 15.87 14.26 15.27
C LEU A 28 17.02 15.29 15.32
N PHE A 29 18.17 14.92 15.88
CA PHE A 29 19.38 15.75 15.88
C PHE A 29 20.37 15.22 14.83
N PRO A 30 20.50 15.84 13.65
CA PRO A 30 21.48 15.41 12.68
C PRO A 30 22.88 15.55 13.29
N ALA A 31 23.67 14.48 13.21
CA ALA A 31 25.10 14.55 13.48
C ALA A 31 25.71 15.68 12.64
N ARG A 32 26.50 16.55 13.27
CA ARG A 32 27.19 17.62 12.57
C ARG A 32 28.19 17.01 11.60
N GLY A 33 28.05 17.34 10.31
CA GLY A 33 29.05 17.05 9.29
C GLY A 33 28.75 15.80 8.47
N LEU A 34 27.81 15.93 7.53
CA LEU A 34 27.80 15.10 6.33
C LEU A 34 27.73 16.05 5.11
N PRO A 35 28.49 15.78 4.04
CA PRO A 35 28.49 16.61 2.84
C PRO A 35 27.08 16.63 2.25
N THR A 36 26.42 17.78 2.32
CA THR A 36 25.06 17.99 1.79
C THR A 36 25.14 18.85 0.53
N GLU A 37 24.14 18.76 -0.35
CA GLU A 37 24.05 19.61 -1.56
C GLU A 37 24.07 21.13 -1.25
N GLU A 38 23.74 21.51 -0.01
CA GLU A 38 23.86 22.88 0.51
C GLU A 38 25.33 23.36 0.55
N PHE A 39 26.27 22.46 0.81
CA PHE A 39 27.70 22.76 0.85
C PHE A 39 28.26 23.09 -0.55
N ALA A 40 27.85 22.32 -1.56
CA ALA A 40 28.20 22.56 -2.95
C ALA A 40 27.64 23.90 -3.47
N ARG A 41 26.43 24.30 -3.04
CA ARG A 41 25.84 25.59 -3.43
C ARG A 41 26.60 26.81 -2.90
N ARG A 42 27.25 26.70 -1.74
CA ARG A 42 27.98 27.81 -1.10
C ARG A 42 29.27 28.20 -1.83
N THR A 43 29.81 27.31 -2.64
CA THR A 43 31.00 27.62 -3.46
C THR A 43 30.64 28.47 -4.68
N GLY A 44 29.37 28.48 -5.10
CA GLY A 44 28.94 29.10 -6.36
C GLY A 44 29.48 28.40 -7.61
N LYS A 45 30.07 27.21 -7.45
CA LYS A 45 30.69 26.43 -8.53
C LYS A 45 29.83 25.22 -8.86
N GLU A 46 29.97 24.71 -10.08
CA GLU A 46 29.29 23.48 -10.48
C GLU A 46 29.81 22.27 -9.69
N CYS A 47 28.98 21.22 -9.57
CA CYS A 47 29.32 20.03 -8.76
C CYS A 47 30.66 19.38 -9.14
N VAL A 48 31.05 19.46 -10.42
CA VAL A 48 32.33 18.92 -10.93
C VAL A 48 33.56 19.61 -10.34
N ALA A 49 33.42 20.85 -9.86
CA ALA A 49 34.52 21.56 -9.22
C ALA A 49 34.88 20.94 -7.86
N CYS A 50 33.91 20.39 -7.14
CA CYS A 50 34.11 19.84 -5.80
C CYS A 50 34.11 18.30 -5.77
N HIS A 51 33.41 17.64 -6.71
CA HIS A 51 33.25 16.20 -6.76
C HIS A 51 33.78 15.65 -8.09
N ALA A 52 34.52 14.54 -8.02
CA ALA A 52 34.97 13.82 -9.20
C ALA A 52 33.78 13.29 -10.03
N ASP A 53 32.67 12.92 -9.37
CA ASP A 53 31.39 12.60 -10.00
C ASP A 53 30.36 13.70 -9.69
N PRO A 54 29.95 14.53 -10.67
CA PRO A 54 28.98 15.59 -10.47
C PRO A 54 27.55 15.09 -10.21
N ALA A 55 27.24 13.80 -10.46
CA ALA A 55 25.90 13.22 -10.30
C ALA A 55 25.66 12.61 -8.90
N GLY A 56 26.70 12.37 -8.11
CA GLY A 56 26.59 11.76 -6.77
C GLY A 56 27.88 11.92 -5.98
N GLY A 57 27.76 12.42 -4.74
CA GLY A 57 28.88 12.77 -3.87
C GLY A 57 29.77 11.56 -3.54
N GLY A 58 30.77 11.34 -4.39
CA GLY A 58 31.89 10.44 -4.16
C GLY A 58 33.16 11.21 -3.82
N GLU A 59 34.29 10.75 -4.35
CA GLU A 59 35.61 11.32 -4.09
C GLU A 59 35.66 12.83 -4.40
N LEU A 60 36.23 13.59 -3.45
CA LEU A 60 36.40 15.03 -3.62
C LEU A 60 37.58 15.29 -4.54
N THR A 61 37.43 16.30 -5.39
CA THR A 61 38.59 16.89 -6.06
C THR A 61 39.52 17.49 -5.00
N THR A 62 40.77 17.76 -5.37
CA THR A 62 41.71 18.47 -4.49
C THR A 62 41.10 19.77 -3.97
N GLU A 63 40.42 20.51 -4.83
CA GLU A 63 39.71 21.75 -4.48
C GLU A 63 38.59 21.52 -3.45
N GLY A 64 37.73 20.51 -3.67
CA GLY A 64 36.67 20.14 -2.72
C GLY A 64 37.23 19.71 -1.35
N SER A 65 38.37 19.02 -1.35
CA SER A 65 39.02 18.53 -0.12
C SER A 65 39.60 19.67 0.73
N VAL A 66 40.16 20.70 0.07
CA VAL A 66 40.70 21.90 0.72
C VAL A 66 39.56 22.75 1.28
N PHE A 67 38.49 22.94 0.50
CA PHE A 67 37.32 23.68 0.96
C PHE A 67 36.67 23.02 2.18
N ARG A 68 36.61 21.68 2.24
CA ARG A 68 36.14 20.95 3.43
C ARG A 68 36.99 21.23 4.67
N LYS A 69 38.31 21.15 4.55
CA LYS A 69 39.24 21.43 5.67
C LYS A 69 39.09 22.86 6.22
N GLY A 70 38.89 23.85 5.34
CA GLY A 70 38.68 25.24 5.76
C GLY A 70 37.39 25.51 6.54
N ILE A 71 36.38 24.64 6.42
CA ILE A 71 35.16 24.72 7.24
C ILE A 71 35.36 24.03 8.59
N GLU A 72 36.09 22.92 8.63
CA GLU A 72 36.43 22.22 9.89
C GLU A 72 37.27 23.11 10.83
N THR A 73 38.09 24.00 10.29
CA THR A 73 38.86 25.00 11.04
C THR A 73 38.04 26.24 11.46
N GLY A 74 36.76 26.32 11.09
CA GLY A 74 35.83 27.35 11.57
C GLY A 74 35.93 28.71 10.88
N GLU A 75 36.63 28.82 9.75
CA GLU A 75 36.95 30.13 9.13
C GLU A 75 35.79 30.83 8.39
N ARG A 76 34.59 30.23 8.24
CA ARG A 76 33.46 30.92 7.57
C ARG A 76 32.09 30.71 8.21
N VAL A 77 31.42 31.86 8.45
CA VAL A 77 30.07 32.04 8.98
C VAL A 77 29.01 31.40 8.06
N LEU A 78 28.06 30.68 8.67
CA LEU A 78 26.98 29.94 8.04
C LEU A 78 25.91 30.85 7.39
N PRO A 79 25.49 30.62 6.14
CA PRO A 79 24.18 31.05 5.68
C PRO A 79 23.07 30.16 6.25
N ARG A 80 22.00 30.83 6.68
CA ARG A 80 20.74 30.30 7.22
C ARG A 80 20.09 29.34 6.21
N THR A 81 19.74 28.13 6.67
CA THR A 81 18.97 27.16 5.87
C THR A 81 17.66 27.81 5.40
N GLY A 82 17.56 28.15 4.11
CA GLY A 82 16.36 28.75 3.52
C GLY A 82 15.19 27.77 3.44
N GLY A 83 13.96 28.28 3.33
CA GLY A 83 12.72 27.48 3.30
C GLY A 83 12.68 26.35 2.25
N LYS A 84 13.50 26.44 1.20
CA LYS A 84 13.68 25.38 0.18
C LYS A 84 14.17 24.05 0.77
N GLY A 85 15.05 24.09 1.78
CA GLY A 85 15.55 22.88 2.46
C GLY A 85 14.45 22.17 3.27
N VAL A 86 13.60 22.94 3.95
CA VAL A 86 12.46 22.41 4.70
C VAL A 86 11.44 21.76 3.76
N VAL A 87 11.10 22.42 2.65
CA VAL A 87 10.17 21.87 1.64
C VAL A 87 10.69 20.54 1.09
N ARG A 88 11.97 20.46 0.72
CA ARG A 88 12.57 19.22 0.22
C ARG A 88 12.52 18.10 1.26
N PHE A 89 12.85 18.41 2.51
CA PHE A 89 12.82 17.43 3.60
C PHE A 89 11.40 16.90 3.84
N VAL A 90 10.41 17.79 3.96
CA VAL A 90 9.01 17.42 4.17
C VAL A 90 8.48 16.59 3.00
N ALA A 91 8.76 17.00 1.75
CA ALA A 91 8.38 16.23 0.57
C ALA A 91 9.04 14.83 0.57
N GLY A 92 10.33 14.75 0.94
CA GLY A 92 11.06 13.50 1.06
C GLY A 92 10.45 12.55 2.10
N PHE A 93 10.15 13.08 3.28
CA PHE A 93 9.51 12.32 4.36
C PHE A 93 8.12 11.80 3.94
N LEU A 94 7.26 12.68 3.42
CA LEU A 94 5.92 12.30 2.96
C LEU A 94 5.98 11.28 1.83
N HIS A 95 6.89 11.44 0.86
CA HIS A 95 7.08 10.48 -0.22
C HIS A 95 7.44 9.09 0.30
N MET A 96 8.44 9.01 1.19
CA MET A 96 8.91 7.74 1.74
C MET A 96 7.85 7.09 2.61
N PHE A 97 7.23 7.87 3.51
CA PHE A 97 6.16 7.40 4.38
C PHE A 97 5.01 6.81 3.54
N THR A 98 4.48 7.58 2.58
CA THR A 98 3.38 7.10 1.73
C THR A 98 3.80 5.91 0.86
N ALA A 99 5.03 5.87 0.34
CA ALA A 99 5.52 4.73 -0.45
C ALA A 99 5.52 3.42 0.36
N VAL A 100 5.90 3.46 1.64
CA VAL A 100 5.85 2.29 2.53
C VAL A 100 4.41 1.78 2.70
N PHE A 101 3.45 2.67 2.97
CA PHE A 101 2.04 2.29 3.11
C PHE A 101 1.45 1.77 1.80
N TRP A 102 1.76 2.42 0.68
CA TRP A 102 1.26 2.03 -0.63
C TRP A 102 1.79 0.64 -1.04
N PHE A 103 3.09 0.41 -0.88
CA PHE A 103 3.72 -0.90 -1.10
C PHE A 103 3.14 -1.97 -0.17
N GLY A 104 3.02 -1.66 1.13
CA GLY A 104 2.43 -2.55 2.11
C GLY A 104 0.99 -2.93 1.77
N THR A 105 0.20 -1.99 1.27
CA THR A 105 -1.19 -2.24 0.84
C THR A 105 -1.24 -3.14 -0.39
N ILE A 106 -0.34 -2.92 -1.38
CA ILE A 106 -0.23 -3.80 -2.55
C ILE A 106 0.11 -5.23 -2.08
N LEU A 107 1.14 -5.41 -1.26
CA LEU A 107 1.49 -6.75 -0.77
C LEU A 107 0.37 -7.39 0.07
N TYR A 108 -0.27 -6.62 0.96
CA TYR A 108 -1.39 -7.08 1.79
C TYR A 108 -2.53 -7.63 0.94
N VAL A 109 -2.96 -6.88 -0.08
CA VAL A 109 -4.07 -7.31 -0.96
C VAL A 109 -3.68 -8.57 -1.77
N HIS A 110 -2.44 -8.66 -2.26
CA HIS A 110 -2.05 -9.76 -3.15
C HIS A 110 -1.65 -11.04 -2.41
N LEU A 111 -0.97 -10.93 -1.26
CA LEU A 111 -0.49 -12.08 -0.49
C LEU A 111 -1.51 -12.56 0.54
N LEU A 112 -2.18 -11.65 1.26
CA LEU A 112 -3.08 -12.01 2.36
C LEU A 112 -4.53 -12.12 1.89
N LEU A 113 -5.06 -11.10 1.22
CA LEU A 113 -6.46 -11.14 0.77
C LEU A 113 -6.67 -12.00 -0.48
N LYS A 114 -5.61 -12.22 -1.27
CA LYS A 114 -5.62 -12.82 -2.60
C LYS A 114 -6.45 -12.01 -3.61
N PRO A 115 -6.12 -12.05 -4.92
CA PRO A 115 -6.89 -11.30 -5.92
C PRO A 115 -8.37 -11.69 -5.99
N ALA A 116 -8.73 -12.92 -5.59
CA ALA A 116 -10.12 -13.37 -5.50
C ALA A 116 -10.98 -12.50 -4.57
N TYR A 117 -10.42 -11.97 -3.48
CA TYR A 117 -11.13 -11.09 -2.57
C TYR A 117 -11.39 -9.73 -3.23
N ALA A 118 -10.39 -9.16 -3.89
CA ALA A 118 -10.50 -7.86 -4.55
C ALA A 118 -11.43 -7.88 -5.77
N ALA A 119 -11.56 -9.03 -6.46
CA ALA A 119 -12.52 -9.23 -7.54
C ALA A 119 -14.00 -9.08 -7.09
N LYS A 120 -14.28 -9.26 -5.79
CA LYS A 120 -15.63 -9.06 -5.20
C LYS A 120 -15.96 -7.59 -4.90
N GLY A 121 -14.98 -6.69 -5.10
CA GLY A 121 -15.07 -5.27 -4.78
C GLY A 121 -14.29 -4.94 -3.50
N LEU A 122 -13.42 -3.94 -3.59
CA LEU A 122 -12.67 -3.42 -2.46
C LEU A 122 -13.55 -2.45 -1.63
N PRO A 123 -13.49 -2.50 -0.29
CA PRO A 123 -14.14 -1.51 0.57
C PRO A 123 -13.75 -0.08 0.21
N ARG A 124 -14.68 0.87 0.35
CA ARG A 124 -14.44 2.28 0.04
C ARG A 124 -13.22 2.86 0.75
N GLY A 125 -12.98 2.46 2.00
CA GLY A 125 -11.82 2.91 2.78
C GLY A 125 -10.48 2.48 2.16
N GLU A 126 -10.37 1.24 1.70
CA GLU A 126 -9.16 0.73 1.04
C GLU A 126 -8.91 1.46 -0.29
N LEU A 127 -9.98 1.71 -1.05
CA LEU A 127 -9.90 2.48 -2.29
C LEU A 127 -9.46 3.93 -2.04
N MET A 128 -10.00 4.59 -1.00
CA MET A 128 -9.60 5.95 -0.61
C MET A 128 -8.12 6.03 -0.24
N VAL A 129 -7.62 5.07 0.55
CA VAL A 129 -6.21 5.00 0.92
C VAL A 129 -5.33 4.78 -0.31
N GLY A 130 -5.76 3.93 -1.24
CA GLY A 130 -5.04 3.68 -2.50
C GLY A 130 -4.90 4.95 -3.35
N TRP A 131 -6.00 5.64 -3.63
CA TRP A 131 -5.98 6.88 -4.43
C TRP A 131 -5.26 8.04 -3.72
N GLY A 132 -5.47 8.20 -2.43
CA GLY A 132 -4.76 9.21 -1.63
C GLY A 132 -3.24 8.99 -1.67
N SER A 133 -2.80 7.73 -1.60
CA SER A 133 -1.38 7.38 -1.70
C SER A 133 -0.79 7.68 -3.08
N ILE A 134 -1.50 7.33 -4.15
CA ILE A 134 -1.10 7.63 -5.53
C ILE A 134 -0.91 9.15 -5.71
N ILE A 135 -1.89 9.96 -5.31
CA ILE A 135 -1.81 11.42 -5.48
C ILE A 135 -0.64 11.99 -4.67
N MET A 136 -0.48 11.58 -3.41
CA MET A 136 0.60 12.06 -2.55
C MET A 136 1.98 11.67 -3.10
N ILE A 137 2.17 10.44 -3.59
CA ILE A 137 3.43 10.00 -4.22
C ILE A 137 3.72 10.79 -5.49
N ALA A 138 2.72 11.05 -6.33
CA ALA A 138 2.90 11.86 -7.55
C ALA A 138 3.35 13.29 -7.22
N LEU A 139 2.67 13.96 -6.28
CA LEU A 139 2.98 15.34 -5.90
C LEU A 139 4.38 15.44 -5.27
N THR A 140 4.65 14.61 -4.25
CA THR A 140 5.94 14.63 -3.55
C THR A 140 7.08 14.18 -4.46
N GLY A 141 6.86 13.18 -5.32
CA GLY A 141 7.84 12.72 -6.30
C GLY A 141 8.14 13.77 -7.37
N GLY A 142 7.13 14.51 -7.84
CA GLY A 142 7.32 15.64 -8.74
C GLY A 142 8.14 16.77 -8.11
N ILE A 143 7.82 17.12 -6.85
CA ILE A 143 8.60 18.11 -6.08
C ILE A 143 10.07 17.67 -5.96
N LEU A 144 10.32 16.44 -5.49
CA LEU A 144 11.68 15.91 -5.32
C LEU A 144 12.44 15.84 -6.65
N THR A 145 11.77 15.47 -7.74
CA THR A 145 12.35 15.46 -9.08
C THR A 145 12.75 16.87 -9.52
N ALA A 146 11.88 17.87 -9.33
CA ALA A 146 12.18 19.26 -9.67
C ALA A 146 13.35 19.83 -8.85
N TYR A 147 13.52 19.40 -7.59
CA TYR A 147 14.67 19.79 -6.76
C TYR A 147 15.97 19.10 -7.18
N ARG A 148 15.90 17.92 -7.79
CA ARG A 148 17.06 17.06 -8.09
C ARG A 148 17.52 17.14 -9.54
N VAL A 149 16.61 17.42 -10.49
CA VAL A 149 16.87 17.42 -11.94
C VAL A 149 16.73 18.86 -12.46
N PRO A 150 17.84 19.58 -12.70
CA PRO A 150 17.81 20.98 -13.10
C PRO A 150 17.48 21.18 -14.59
N SER A 151 17.66 20.16 -15.43
CA SER A 151 17.42 20.24 -16.88
C SER A 151 17.04 18.89 -17.47
N PHE A 152 16.42 18.92 -18.65
CA PHE A 152 16.02 17.72 -19.39
C PHE A 152 17.23 16.90 -19.89
N ASP A 153 18.36 17.56 -20.16
CA ASP A 153 19.58 16.89 -20.60
C ASP A 153 20.15 15.95 -19.52
N VAL A 154 20.14 16.40 -18.25
CA VAL A 154 20.52 15.57 -17.09
C VAL A 154 19.61 14.35 -16.97
N LEU A 155 18.32 14.49 -17.27
CA LEU A 155 17.35 13.41 -17.21
C LEU A 155 17.62 12.29 -18.23
N LEU A 156 18.04 12.65 -19.45
CA LEU A 156 18.27 11.67 -20.52
C LEU A 156 19.69 11.11 -20.58
N ARG A 157 20.70 11.90 -20.20
CA ARG A 157 22.11 11.50 -20.36
C ARG A 157 22.74 10.87 -19.13
N THR A 158 22.20 11.14 -17.93
CA THR A 158 22.78 10.60 -16.69
C THR A 158 22.15 9.26 -16.33
N ARG A 159 22.95 8.36 -15.73
CA ARG A 159 22.43 7.09 -15.18
C ARG A 159 21.32 7.31 -14.16
N PHE A 160 21.47 8.33 -13.31
CA PHE A 160 20.44 8.71 -12.34
C PHE A 160 19.12 9.10 -13.02
N GLY A 161 19.20 9.97 -14.04
CA GLY A 161 18.04 10.43 -14.80
C GLY A 161 17.33 9.30 -15.54
N ILE A 162 18.08 8.40 -16.18
CA ILE A 162 17.52 7.22 -16.86
C ILE A 162 16.79 6.31 -15.87
N LEU A 163 17.39 6.00 -14.72
CA LEU A 163 16.75 5.19 -13.68
C LEU A 163 15.50 5.88 -13.11
N LEU A 164 15.54 7.21 -12.91
CA LEU A 164 14.38 7.99 -12.50
C LEU A 164 13.25 7.91 -13.54
N MET A 165 13.56 8.04 -14.83
CA MET A 165 12.59 7.92 -15.92
C MET A 165 11.95 6.54 -15.97
N ILE A 166 12.75 5.48 -15.84
CA ILE A 166 12.24 4.10 -15.77
C ILE A 166 11.30 3.96 -14.57
N LYS A 167 11.70 4.44 -13.38
CA LYS A 167 10.85 4.42 -12.18
C LYS A 167 9.53 5.16 -12.39
N VAL A 168 9.56 6.35 -12.97
CA VAL A 168 8.37 7.15 -13.26
C VAL A 168 7.48 6.44 -14.28
N ALA A 169 8.06 5.85 -15.33
CA ALA A 169 7.29 5.09 -16.32
C ALA A 169 6.58 3.89 -15.69
N LEU A 170 7.28 3.09 -14.87
CA LEU A 170 6.68 1.96 -14.13
C LEU A 170 5.53 2.44 -13.23
N TYR A 171 5.74 3.54 -12.51
CA TYR A 171 4.71 4.17 -11.68
C TYR A 171 3.49 4.60 -12.49
N LEU A 172 3.68 5.25 -13.65
CA LEU A 172 2.59 5.69 -14.52
C LEU A 172 1.78 4.50 -15.07
N VAL A 173 2.44 3.39 -15.43
CA VAL A 173 1.74 2.16 -15.82
C VAL A 173 0.90 1.63 -14.66
N MET A 174 1.43 1.61 -13.44
CA MET A 174 0.65 1.20 -12.25
C MET A 174 -0.56 2.11 -11.97
N VAL A 175 -0.42 3.42 -12.19
CA VAL A 175 -1.54 4.36 -12.05
C VAL A 175 -2.58 4.11 -13.15
N ALA A 176 -2.15 3.90 -14.40
CA ALA A 176 -3.05 3.60 -15.51
C ALA A 176 -3.83 2.31 -15.28
N THR A 177 -3.19 1.24 -14.80
CA THR A 177 -3.90 0.00 -14.45
C THR A 177 -4.88 0.22 -13.29
N ALA A 178 -4.52 1.02 -12.27
CA ALA A 178 -5.42 1.36 -11.17
C ALA A 178 -6.66 2.15 -11.65
N VAL A 179 -6.49 3.10 -12.58
CA VAL A 179 -7.60 3.83 -13.25
C VAL A 179 -8.50 2.83 -13.97
N ILE A 180 -7.93 1.96 -14.82
CA ILE A 180 -8.69 0.97 -15.60
C ILE A 180 -9.46 0.02 -14.67
N VAL A 181 -8.80 -0.50 -13.62
CA VAL A 181 -9.45 -1.40 -12.67
C VAL A 181 -10.58 -0.70 -11.93
N THR A 182 -10.37 0.53 -11.47
CA THR A 182 -11.36 1.27 -10.67
C THR A 182 -12.57 1.72 -11.49
N PHE A 183 -12.34 2.28 -12.68
CA PHE A 183 -13.39 2.94 -13.46
C PHE A 183 -13.95 2.11 -14.60
N VAL A 184 -13.24 1.08 -15.06
CA VAL A 184 -13.68 0.24 -16.18
C VAL A 184 -14.00 -1.17 -15.72
N VAL A 185 -13.07 -1.84 -15.03
CA VAL A 185 -13.25 -3.24 -14.62
C VAL A 185 -14.25 -3.34 -13.47
N GLY A 186 -14.10 -2.51 -12.42
CA GLY A 186 -14.96 -2.52 -11.23
C GLY A 186 -16.45 -2.37 -11.56
N PRO A 187 -16.88 -1.33 -12.30
CA PRO A 187 -18.27 -1.17 -12.70
C PRO A 187 -18.80 -2.32 -13.56
N ARG A 188 -17.99 -2.86 -14.48
CA ARG A 188 -18.36 -4.01 -15.31
C ARG A 188 -18.56 -5.29 -14.49
N LEU A 189 -17.70 -5.55 -13.51
CA LEU A 189 -17.85 -6.65 -12.56
C LEU A 189 -19.16 -6.50 -11.76
N LYS A 190 -19.45 -5.29 -11.28
CA LYS A 190 -20.67 -4.99 -10.53
C LYS A 190 -21.95 -5.19 -11.37
N GLN A 191 -21.96 -4.70 -12.61
CA GLN A 191 -23.10 -4.86 -13.53
C GLN A 191 -23.39 -6.34 -13.86
N ARG A 192 -22.35 -7.14 -14.12
CA ARG A 192 -22.49 -8.59 -14.36
C ARG A 192 -23.01 -9.34 -13.14
N ARG A 193 -22.56 -8.95 -11.94
CA ARG A 193 -23.05 -9.52 -10.67
C ARG A 193 -24.53 -9.20 -10.45
N GLN A 194 -24.98 -8.02 -10.85
CA GLN A 194 -26.41 -7.67 -10.83
C GLN A 194 -27.22 -8.40 -11.91
N ALA A 195 -26.57 -8.84 -13.00
CA ALA A 195 -27.19 -9.68 -14.03
C ALA A 195 -27.28 -11.17 -13.64
N VAL A 196 -26.69 -11.59 -12.53
CA VAL A 196 -27.03 -12.89 -11.93
C VAL A 196 -28.43 -12.75 -11.36
N ASP A 197 -29.35 -13.53 -11.91
CA ASP A 197 -30.76 -13.54 -11.52
C ASP A 197 -30.90 -13.77 -10.01
N GLN A 198 -31.32 -12.74 -9.27
CA GLN A 198 -31.56 -12.86 -7.83
C GLN A 198 -32.78 -13.72 -7.50
N GLY A 199 -33.61 -14.05 -8.49
CA GLY A 199 -34.67 -15.05 -8.40
C GLY A 199 -34.20 -16.48 -8.61
N LYS A 200 -32.93 -16.70 -8.99
CA LYS A 200 -32.36 -18.04 -9.16
C LYS A 200 -32.26 -18.73 -7.81
N LYS A 201 -33.06 -19.78 -7.63
CA LYS A 201 -33.12 -20.54 -6.38
C LYS A 201 -31.90 -21.45 -6.20
N ASP A 202 -31.48 -22.11 -7.26
CA ASP A 202 -30.37 -23.06 -7.18
C ASP A 202 -29.06 -22.41 -7.64
N LEU A 203 -28.09 -22.33 -6.73
CA LEU A 203 -26.84 -21.60 -6.91
C LEU A 203 -25.65 -22.56 -6.84
N THR A 204 -24.62 -22.29 -7.63
CA THR A 204 -23.29 -22.90 -7.41
C THR A 204 -22.57 -22.18 -6.26
N PRO A 205 -21.47 -22.73 -5.71
CA PRO A 205 -20.66 -22.02 -4.71
C PRO A 205 -20.21 -20.62 -5.17
N ASP A 206 -19.85 -20.48 -6.45
CA ASP A 206 -19.43 -19.20 -7.02
C ASP A 206 -20.57 -18.18 -7.08
N GLU A 207 -21.76 -18.63 -7.48
CA GLU A 207 -22.97 -17.80 -7.51
C GLU A 207 -23.42 -17.43 -6.09
N LEU A 208 -23.42 -18.39 -5.15
CA LEU A 208 -23.69 -18.14 -3.73
C LEU A 208 -22.77 -17.06 -3.17
N SER A 209 -21.48 -17.07 -3.57
CA SER A 209 -20.49 -16.09 -3.11
C SER A 209 -20.81 -14.64 -3.46
N GLN A 210 -21.79 -14.40 -4.35
CA GLN A 210 -22.28 -13.08 -4.71
C GLN A 210 -23.37 -12.55 -3.76
N PHE A 211 -23.95 -13.40 -2.90
CA PHE A 211 -24.98 -13.06 -1.92
C PHE A 211 -24.34 -12.88 -0.53
N ASP A 212 -23.43 -11.89 -0.43
CA ASP A 212 -22.54 -11.68 0.72
C ASP A 212 -23.05 -10.65 1.75
N GLY A 213 -24.28 -10.15 1.61
CA GLY A 213 -24.86 -9.16 2.54
C GLY A 213 -24.25 -7.76 2.51
N LYS A 214 -23.27 -7.48 1.63
CA LYS A 214 -22.56 -6.21 1.57
C LYS A 214 -23.17 -5.29 0.51
N GLU A 215 -23.03 -3.98 0.71
CA GLU A 215 -23.49 -2.95 -0.24
C GLU A 215 -24.97 -3.11 -0.68
N GLY A 216 -25.83 -3.53 0.25
CA GLY A 216 -27.27 -3.71 0.01
C GLY A 216 -27.66 -5.04 -0.65
N ARG A 217 -26.70 -5.97 -0.84
CA ARG A 217 -26.99 -7.30 -1.38
C ARG A 217 -27.64 -8.21 -0.33
N PRO A 218 -28.41 -9.23 -0.75
CA PRO A 218 -28.89 -10.26 0.17
C PRO A 218 -27.72 -11.03 0.81
N ALA A 219 -27.95 -11.52 2.03
CA ALA A 219 -26.97 -12.31 2.79
C ALA A 219 -27.40 -13.77 2.82
N TYR A 220 -26.88 -14.59 1.90
CA TYR A 220 -27.21 -16.02 1.83
C TYR A 220 -26.05 -16.86 2.31
N PHE A 221 -26.31 -18.04 2.86
CA PHE A 221 -25.28 -19.04 3.12
C PHE A 221 -25.86 -20.43 2.90
N ALA A 222 -25.00 -21.40 2.62
CA ALA A 222 -25.42 -22.80 2.50
C ALA A 222 -25.22 -23.56 3.81
N TYR A 223 -26.17 -24.45 4.12
CA TYR A 223 -26.07 -25.44 5.18
C TYR A 223 -26.76 -26.72 4.70
N SER A 224 -26.03 -27.83 4.71
CA SER A 224 -26.54 -29.15 4.26
C SER A 224 -27.19 -29.07 2.87
N ALA A 225 -26.47 -28.49 1.90
CA ALA A 225 -26.89 -28.27 0.51
C ALA A 225 -28.15 -27.40 0.31
N LYS A 226 -28.70 -26.78 1.35
CA LYS A 226 -29.78 -25.78 1.27
C LYS A 226 -29.21 -24.38 1.46
N ILE A 227 -29.74 -23.41 0.74
CA ILE A 227 -29.36 -22.01 0.82
C ILE A 227 -30.39 -21.29 1.67
N TYR A 228 -29.92 -20.61 2.73
CA TYR A 228 -30.74 -19.88 3.68
C TYR A 228 -30.54 -18.38 3.52
N ASP A 229 -31.64 -17.64 3.63
CA ASP A 229 -31.65 -16.18 3.60
C ASP A 229 -31.52 -15.59 5.02
N ALA A 230 -30.38 -14.95 5.28
CA ALA A 230 -30.10 -14.23 6.51
C ALA A 230 -30.26 -12.71 6.37
N THR A 231 -30.79 -12.23 5.24
CA THR A 231 -30.97 -10.80 4.96
C THR A 231 -31.84 -10.15 6.03
N GLY A 232 -31.40 -8.99 6.52
CA GLY A 232 -32.11 -8.25 7.58
C GLY A 232 -31.97 -8.84 9.00
N ARG A 233 -31.35 -10.01 9.18
CA ARG A 233 -31.11 -10.55 10.54
C ARG A 233 -30.05 -9.73 11.27
N ARG A 234 -30.34 -9.33 12.52
CA ARG A 234 -29.46 -8.49 13.35
C ARG A 234 -28.04 -9.04 13.48
N LEU A 235 -27.92 -10.36 13.64
CA LEU A 235 -26.64 -11.04 13.79
C LEU A 235 -25.89 -11.26 12.47
N TRP A 236 -26.46 -10.86 11.33
CA TRP A 236 -25.87 -11.01 9.98
C TRP A 236 -25.71 -9.66 9.28
N LYS A 237 -25.63 -8.57 10.04
CA LYS A 237 -25.53 -7.22 9.50
C LYS A 237 -24.29 -7.11 8.58
N GLY A 238 -24.50 -6.68 7.34
CA GLY A 238 -23.43 -6.60 6.34
C GLY A 238 -22.89 -7.96 5.89
N GLY A 239 -23.67 -9.04 6.08
CA GLY A 239 -23.28 -10.42 5.79
C GLY A 239 -22.19 -10.97 6.70
N ASN A 240 -21.94 -10.33 7.84
CA ASN A 240 -21.01 -10.80 8.85
C ASN A 240 -21.77 -11.35 10.05
N HIS A 241 -21.55 -12.63 10.34
CA HIS A 241 -22.06 -13.28 11.53
C HIS A 241 -21.07 -13.16 12.68
N VAL A 242 -21.38 -12.25 13.61
CA VAL A 242 -20.65 -12.01 14.87
C VAL A 242 -19.13 -11.87 14.75
N GLY A 243 -18.64 -11.38 13.60
CA GLY A 243 -17.21 -11.18 13.33
C GLY A 243 -16.46 -12.43 12.88
N LYS A 244 -17.12 -13.59 12.79
CA LYS A 244 -16.46 -14.89 12.59
C LYS A 244 -16.83 -15.60 11.29
N HIS A 245 -18.05 -15.45 10.82
CA HIS A 245 -18.52 -16.14 9.61
C HIS A 245 -19.10 -15.14 8.61
N LEU A 246 -18.94 -15.45 7.32
CA LEU A 246 -19.37 -14.58 6.24
C LEU A 246 -20.47 -15.26 5.43
N ALA A 247 -21.44 -14.47 4.98
CA ALA A 247 -22.39 -14.87 3.97
C ALA A 247 -21.65 -15.09 2.62
N GLY A 248 -22.28 -15.87 1.74
CA GLY A 248 -21.76 -16.27 0.44
C GLY A 248 -20.90 -17.54 0.48
N PHE A 249 -20.98 -18.33 1.55
CA PHE A 249 -20.21 -19.56 1.71
C PHE A 249 -21.09 -20.71 2.21
N ASP A 250 -20.61 -21.94 2.01
CA ASP A 250 -21.14 -23.09 2.71
C ASP A 250 -20.57 -23.11 4.14
N LEU A 251 -21.47 -23.09 5.12
CA LEU A 251 -21.17 -23.03 6.55
C LEU A 251 -21.57 -24.32 7.27
N THR A 252 -21.76 -25.42 6.53
CA THR A 252 -22.11 -26.73 7.09
C THR A 252 -21.13 -27.16 8.18
N ASP A 253 -19.83 -27.07 7.92
CA ASP A 253 -18.82 -27.40 8.94
C ASP A 253 -18.65 -26.32 10.01
N ALA A 254 -18.89 -25.06 9.67
CA ALA A 254 -18.77 -23.95 10.60
C ALA A 254 -19.81 -24.03 11.74
N LEU A 255 -21.00 -24.59 11.48
CA LEU A 255 -22.04 -24.76 12.49
C LEU A 255 -21.60 -25.69 13.64
N LYS A 256 -20.71 -26.66 13.38
CA LYS A 256 -20.19 -27.59 14.41
C LYS A 256 -19.43 -26.87 15.53
N LEU A 257 -18.94 -25.66 15.27
CA LEU A 257 -18.20 -24.82 16.22
C LEU A 257 -19.06 -23.68 16.79
N ALA A 258 -20.35 -23.62 16.45
CA ALA A 258 -21.23 -22.54 16.85
C ALA A 258 -21.76 -22.75 18.28
N PRO A 259 -22.05 -21.66 19.02
CA PRO A 259 -22.67 -21.73 20.35
C PRO A 259 -24.19 -22.01 20.29
N HIS A 260 -24.72 -22.47 19.15
CA HIS A 260 -26.13 -22.76 18.92
C HIS A 260 -26.31 -23.94 17.96
N GLY A 261 -27.49 -24.55 17.97
CA GLY A 261 -27.83 -25.66 17.08
C GLY A 261 -28.29 -25.21 15.69
N GLU A 262 -28.66 -26.20 14.89
CA GLU A 262 -29.25 -25.99 13.56
C GLU A 262 -30.65 -25.38 13.61
N ASP A 263 -31.31 -25.39 14.77
CA ASP A 263 -32.61 -24.76 15.02
C ASP A 263 -32.61 -23.28 14.58
N LYS A 264 -31.50 -22.57 14.80
CA LYS A 264 -31.35 -21.18 14.35
C LYS A 264 -31.20 -21.05 12.84
N VAL A 265 -30.62 -22.04 12.17
CA VAL A 265 -30.44 -22.06 10.72
C VAL A 265 -31.75 -22.40 10.03
N VAL A 266 -32.43 -23.48 10.44
CA VAL A 266 -33.67 -23.93 9.81
C VAL A 266 -34.85 -22.98 10.03
N SER A 267 -34.75 -22.07 11.00
CA SER A 267 -35.70 -20.96 11.20
C SER A 267 -35.61 -19.86 10.14
N LEU A 268 -34.57 -19.87 9.31
CA LEU A 268 -34.39 -18.91 8.22
C LEU A 268 -35.17 -19.34 6.97
N PRO A 269 -35.65 -18.38 6.15
CA PRO A 269 -36.23 -18.70 4.85
C PRO A 269 -35.24 -19.46 3.97
N VAL A 270 -35.71 -20.50 3.27
CA VAL A 270 -34.91 -21.23 2.29
C VAL A 270 -35.01 -20.51 0.95
N ALA A 271 -33.87 -20.04 0.44
CA ALA A 271 -33.75 -19.37 -0.86
C ALA A 271 -33.58 -20.37 -2.02
N GLY A 272 -33.06 -21.57 -1.75
CA GLY A 272 -33.01 -22.70 -2.70
C GLY A 272 -31.91 -23.70 -2.38
N ARG A 273 -31.23 -24.29 -3.37
CA ARG A 273 -30.24 -25.37 -3.17
C ARG A 273 -28.85 -25.04 -3.69
N LEU A 274 -27.83 -25.56 -3.01
CA LEU A 274 -26.45 -25.50 -3.47
C LEU A 274 -26.20 -26.65 -4.46
N ILE A 275 -25.91 -26.33 -5.72
CA ILE A 275 -25.57 -27.33 -6.74
C ILE A 275 -24.05 -27.54 -6.74
N GLY A 276 -23.62 -28.79 -6.59
CA GLY A 276 -22.21 -29.19 -6.68
C GLY A 276 -21.60 -28.88 -8.05
N THR A 277 -20.29 -28.60 -8.06
CA THR A 277 -19.49 -28.21 -9.25
C THR A 277 -19.36 -29.35 -10.26
N GLY A 278 -20.42 -29.62 -11.04
CA GLY A 278 -20.42 -30.64 -12.10
C GLY A 278 -19.93 -30.17 -13.47
N THR A 279 -19.63 -28.89 -13.64
CA THR A 279 -19.08 -28.37 -14.90
C THR A 279 -17.93 -27.40 -14.59
N PRO A 280 -16.71 -27.65 -15.09
CA PRO A 280 -15.63 -26.66 -15.05
C PRO A 280 -16.08 -25.46 -15.89
N ARG A 281 -16.59 -24.41 -15.24
CA ARG A 281 -16.94 -23.18 -15.92
C ARG A 281 -15.64 -22.40 -16.10
N GLU A 282 -15.22 -22.16 -17.34
CA GLU A 282 -14.06 -21.32 -17.60
C GLU A 282 -14.25 -19.95 -16.95
N ARG A 283 -13.23 -19.48 -16.21
CA ARG A 283 -13.25 -18.13 -15.63
C ARG A 283 -13.48 -17.11 -16.74
N PRO A 284 -14.43 -16.18 -16.58
CA PRO A 284 -14.73 -15.23 -17.64
C PRO A 284 -13.52 -14.31 -17.90
N LEU A 285 -13.40 -13.84 -19.15
CA LEU A 285 -12.23 -13.09 -19.65
C LEU A 285 -11.84 -11.89 -18.75
N HIS A 286 -12.82 -11.21 -18.18
CA HIS A 286 -12.60 -10.06 -17.29
C HIS A 286 -12.00 -10.45 -15.94
N GLU A 287 -12.28 -11.65 -15.45
CA GLU A 287 -11.66 -12.19 -14.24
C GLU A 287 -10.20 -12.51 -14.53
N LYS A 288 -9.93 -13.23 -15.63
CA LYS A 288 -8.55 -13.47 -16.09
C LYS A 288 -7.78 -12.16 -16.26
N GLY A 289 -8.42 -11.14 -16.85
CA GLY A 289 -7.86 -9.79 -17.00
C GLY A 289 -7.61 -9.07 -15.66
N PHE A 290 -8.51 -9.20 -14.69
CA PHE A 290 -8.32 -8.64 -13.36
C PHE A 290 -7.11 -9.26 -12.64
N TYR A 291 -7.00 -10.60 -12.65
CA TYR A 291 -5.84 -11.29 -12.07
C TYR A 291 -4.54 -10.92 -12.78
N PHE A 292 -4.56 -10.83 -14.11
CA PHE A 292 -3.41 -10.36 -14.88
C PHE A 292 -2.97 -8.96 -14.44
N MET A 293 -3.89 -7.99 -14.35
CA MET A 293 -3.56 -6.63 -13.90
C MET A 293 -3.07 -6.59 -12.44
N ALA A 294 -3.65 -7.41 -11.57
CA ALA A 294 -3.21 -7.52 -10.18
C ALA A 294 -1.74 -8.00 -10.09
N TYR A 295 -1.40 -9.10 -10.76
CA TYR A 295 -0.02 -9.60 -10.78
C TYR A 295 0.93 -8.68 -11.54
N LEU A 296 0.47 -8.01 -12.59
CA LEU A 296 1.24 -6.97 -13.27
C LEU A 296 1.62 -5.85 -12.29
N ASN A 297 0.67 -5.35 -11.49
CA ASN A 297 0.97 -4.32 -10.49
C ASN A 297 1.94 -4.80 -9.40
N LEU A 298 1.82 -6.06 -8.97
CA LEU A 298 2.80 -6.66 -8.06
C LEU A 298 4.20 -6.74 -8.70
N PHE A 299 4.29 -7.12 -9.97
CA PHE A 299 5.57 -7.16 -10.68
C PHE A 299 6.16 -5.75 -10.88
N LEU A 300 5.33 -4.77 -11.26
CA LEU A 300 5.74 -3.38 -11.46
C LEU A 300 6.29 -2.76 -10.17
N VAL A 301 5.67 -3.05 -9.01
CA VAL A 301 6.17 -2.50 -7.74
C VAL A 301 7.52 -3.11 -7.36
N LEU A 302 7.73 -4.41 -7.61
CA LEU A 302 9.03 -5.05 -7.45
C LEU A 302 10.06 -4.49 -8.43
N GLY A 303 9.64 -4.17 -9.67
CA GLY A 303 10.47 -3.48 -10.66
C GLY A 303 10.90 -2.09 -10.18
N ILE A 304 10.02 -1.32 -9.55
CA ILE A 304 10.36 -0.03 -8.93
C ILE A 304 11.41 -0.21 -7.83
N LEU A 305 11.26 -1.23 -6.98
CA LEU A 305 12.25 -1.54 -5.93
C LEU A 305 13.61 -1.94 -6.54
N LEU A 306 13.61 -2.74 -7.60
CA LEU A 306 14.83 -3.08 -8.34
C LEU A 306 15.51 -1.82 -8.87
N VAL A 307 14.76 -0.91 -9.53
CA VAL A 307 15.32 0.36 -10.02
C VAL A 307 15.91 1.19 -8.89
N ILE A 308 15.25 1.25 -7.73
CA ILE A 308 15.79 1.92 -6.54
C ILE A 308 17.07 1.23 -6.03
N SER A 309 17.15 -0.10 -6.06
CA SER A 309 18.35 -0.84 -5.66
C SER A 309 19.53 -0.61 -6.60
N LEU A 310 19.26 -0.26 -7.87
CA LEU A 310 20.28 0.05 -8.88
C LEU A 310 20.77 1.50 -8.80
N TRP A 311 20.12 2.37 -8.01
CA TRP A 311 20.77 3.63 -7.63
C TRP A 311 22.02 3.28 -6.83
N ARG A 312 23.18 3.73 -7.31
CA ARG A 312 24.45 3.52 -6.60
C ARG A 312 24.30 4.10 -5.20
N TRP A 313 24.19 3.23 -4.21
CA TRP A 313 24.16 3.57 -2.79
C TRP A 313 25.58 3.81 -2.23
N TRP A 314 26.60 3.83 -3.10
CA TRP A 314 28.02 3.95 -2.80
C TRP A 314 28.70 5.01 -3.65
#